data_AF-A0A7S0JVI0-F1
#
_entry.id   AF-A0A7S0JVI0-F1
#
_cell.length_a   1.000
_cell.length_b   1.000
_cell.length_c   1.000
_cell.angle_alpha   90.00
_cell.angle_beta   90.00
_cell.angle_gamma   90.00
#
_symmetry.space_group_name_H-M   'P 1'
#
loop_
_entity.id
_entity.type
_entity.pdbx_description
1 polymer ?
#
loop_
_entity_poly.entity_id
_entity_poly.type
_entity_poly.pdbx_seq_one_letter_code
_entity_poly.pdbx_strand_id
1 'polypeptide(L)'
;TGLRELWLGKNKIPVICGLESLTNLRRLDVQSNRLTKIEGLSTLTKLEELFLGHNAIETIEGLEELRCLKTLDLTRNQISKIENVASLESLEDLWLGSNGICFPEDLEPLKGLGELRTLYLEHNPVAPLSGYRET
;
A
#
# COMPACT_ATOMS: atom_id res chain seq x y z
N THR A 1 -18.79 -6.25 13.77
CA THR A 1 -18.87 -4.82 14.18
C THR A 1 -19.34 -3.98 12.99
N GLY A 2 -19.87 -2.78 13.21
CA GLY A 2 -20.32 -1.87 12.15
C GLY A 2 -19.30 -0.80 11.75
N LEU A 3 -18.09 -0.87 12.31
CA LEU A 3 -17.02 0.11 12.06
C LEU A 3 -16.56 0.02 10.60
N ARG A 4 -16.50 1.16 9.92
CA ARG A 4 -16.11 1.28 8.51
C ARG A 4 -14.79 2.00 8.32
N GLU A 5 -14.41 2.86 9.24
CA GLU A 5 -13.20 3.66 9.15
C GLU A 5 -12.46 3.60 10.48
N LEU A 6 -11.13 3.44 10.42
CA LEU A 6 -10.27 3.39 11.58
C LEU A 6 -9.04 4.25 11.33
N TRP A 7 -8.82 5.22 12.23
CA TRP A 7 -7.75 6.21 12.14
C TRP A 7 -6.78 6.02 13.31
N LEU A 8 -5.57 5.56 13.00
CA LEU A 8 -4.49 5.22 13.93
C LEU A 8 -3.19 5.98 13.62
N GLY A 9 -3.27 7.04 12.83
CA GLY A 9 -2.12 7.83 12.43
C GLY A 9 -1.36 8.47 13.62
N LYS A 10 -0.06 8.69 13.47
CA LYS A 10 0.84 9.35 14.45
C LYS A 10 0.86 8.67 15.82
N ASN A 11 0.92 7.34 15.83
CA ASN A 11 1.11 6.54 17.03
C ASN A 11 2.52 5.91 17.05
N LYS A 12 2.73 4.92 17.91
CA LYS A 12 3.97 4.14 17.98
C LYS A 12 3.71 2.66 17.68
N ILE A 13 2.72 2.38 16.83
CA ILE A 13 2.26 1.01 16.54
C ILE A 13 3.37 0.29 15.77
N PRO A 14 3.94 -0.80 16.32
CA PRO A 14 4.98 -1.58 15.64
C PRO A 14 4.40 -2.71 14.79
N VAL A 15 3.19 -3.18 15.11
CA VAL A 15 2.51 -4.32 14.51
C VAL A 15 1.01 -4.04 14.47
N ILE A 16 0.36 -4.39 13.35
CA ILE A 16 -1.10 -4.36 13.24
C ILE A 16 -1.66 -5.69 13.78
N CYS A 17 -2.47 -5.62 14.83
CA CYS A 17 -3.13 -6.79 15.42
C CYS A 17 -4.49 -6.42 16.03
N GLY A 18 -5.35 -7.41 16.26
CA GLY A 18 -6.65 -7.20 16.92
C GLY A 18 -7.72 -6.58 16.00
N LEU A 19 -7.45 -6.48 14.70
CA LEU A 19 -8.39 -5.97 13.71
C LEU A 19 -9.23 -7.07 13.07
N GLU A 20 -9.04 -8.34 13.45
CA GLU A 20 -9.56 -9.50 12.73
C GLU A 20 -11.09 -9.52 12.71
N SER A 21 -11.71 -8.96 13.75
CA SER A 21 -13.17 -8.84 13.91
C SER A 21 -13.81 -7.67 13.16
N LEU A 22 -13.01 -6.77 12.59
CA LEU A 22 -13.46 -5.55 11.89
C LEU A 22 -13.75 -5.80 10.40
N THR A 23 -14.44 -6.90 10.09
CA THR A 23 -14.67 -7.38 8.71
C THR A 23 -15.51 -6.43 7.82
N ASN A 24 -16.04 -5.33 8.36
CA ASN A 24 -16.76 -4.30 7.60
C ASN A 24 -15.92 -3.02 7.38
N LEU A 25 -14.64 -3.03 7.78
CA LEU A 25 -13.75 -1.91 7.58
C LEU A 25 -13.55 -1.65 6.08
N ARG A 26 -13.66 -0.38 5.69
CA ARG A 26 -13.44 0.16 4.35
C ARG A 26 -12.17 0.99 4.28
N ARG A 27 -11.87 1.74 5.33
CA ARG A 27 -10.68 2.61 5.42
C ARG A 27 -9.86 2.30 6.67
N LEU A 28 -8.57 2.11 6.47
CA LEU A 28 -7.59 1.96 7.54
C LEU A 28 -6.46 2.95 7.33
N ASP A 29 -6.32 3.90 8.26
CA ASP A 29 -5.19 4.83 8.31
C ASP A 29 -4.26 4.47 9.46
N VAL A 30 -3.03 4.09 9.15
CA VAL A 30 -1.97 3.78 10.12
C VAL A 30 -0.71 4.59 9.78
N GLN A 31 -0.88 5.78 9.20
CA GLN A 31 0.25 6.61 8.78
C GLN A 31 1.11 7.08 9.95
N SER A 32 2.40 7.34 9.71
CA SER A 32 3.30 7.88 10.75
C SER A 32 3.37 6.99 12.00
N ASN A 33 3.61 5.69 11.80
CA ASN A 33 3.79 4.70 12.87
C ASN A 33 5.20 4.08 12.81
N ARG A 34 5.38 2.87 13.33
CA ARG A 34 6.66 2.16 13.37
C ARG A 34 6.56 0.78 12.74
N LEU A 35 5.67 0.62 11.76
CA LEU A 35 5.47 -0.64 11.07
C LEU A 35 6.69 -0.94 10.22
N THR A 36 7.19 -2.17 10.31
CA THR A 36 8.24 -2.70 9.42
C THR A 36 7.69 -3.72 8.42
N LYS A 37 6.46 -4.19 8.66
CA LYS A 37 5.76 -5.19 7.86
C LYS A 37 4.29 -4.87 7.74
N ILE A 38 3.68 -5.41 6.69
CA ILE A 38 2.25 -5.38 6.46
C ILE A 38 1.72 -6.76 6.84
N GLU A 39 1.03 -6.86 7.99
CA GLU A 39 0.47 -8.11 8.49
C GLU A 39 -0.85 -7.86 9.24
N GLY A 40 -1.61 -8.92 9.51
CA GLY A 40 -2.85 -8.82 10.29
C GLY A 40 -4.05 -8.21 9.54
N LEU A 41 -3.98 -8.11 8.20
CA LEU A 41 -5.04 -7.52 7.37
C LEU A 41 -5.89 -8.54 6.60
N SER A 42 -5.53 -9.83 6.62
CA SER A 42 -6.13 -10.86 5.75
C SER A 42 -7.65 -11.04 5.90
N THR A 43 -8.23 -10.69 7.05
CA THR A 43 -9.70 -10.77 7.26
C THR A 43 -10.45 -9.53 6.79
N LEU A 44 -9.76 -8.45 6.44
CA LEU A 44 -10.32 -7.16 6.04
C LEU A 44 -10.63 -7.12 4.53
N THR A 45 -11.24 -8.17 3.99
CA THR A 45 -11.51 -8.34 2.55
C THR A 45 -12.36 -7.25 1.91
N LYS A 46 -12.99 -6.41 2.75
CA LYS A 46 -13.83 -5.28 2.38
C LYS A 46 -13.09 -3.93 2.36
N LEU A 47 -11.79 -3.92 2.67
CA LEU A 47 -10.98 -2.72 2.71
C LEU A 47 -10.85 -2.14 1.29
N GLU A 48 -11.12 -0.85 1.17
CA GLU A 48 -11.07 -0.07 -0.07
C GLU A 48 -9.89 0.91 -0.04
N GLU A 49 -9.51 1.39 1.14
CA GLU A 49 -8.45 2.38 1.32
C GLU A 49 -7.50 2.00 2.46
N LEU A 50 -6.20 1.95 2.17
CA LEU A 50 -5.16 1.62 3.13
C LEU A 50 -4.04 2.66 3.08
N PHE A 51 -3.87 3.40 4.19
CA PHE A 51 -2.82 4.40 4.33
C PHE A 51 -1.74 3.95 5.30
N LEU A 52 -0.57 3.66 4.77
CA LEU A 52 0.62 3.17 5.47
C LEU A 52 1.82 4.11 5.31
N GLY A 53 1.60 5.33 4.82
CA GLY A 53 2.65 6.31 4.63
C GLY A 53 3.43 6.62 5.92
N HIS A 54 4.70 6.99 5.78
CA HIS A 54 5.59 7.29 6.91
C HIS A 54 5.75 6.13 7.91
N ASN A 55 6.15 4.97 7.41
CA ASN A 55 6.53 3.82 8.23
C ASN A 55 7.95 3.35 7.83
N ALA A 56 8.33 2.15 8.22
CA ALA A 56 9.61 1.53 7.90
C ALA A 56 9.42 0.21 7.14
N ILE A 57 8.37 0.12 6.32
CA ILE A 57 8.02 -1.09 5.56
C ILE A 57 9.03 -1.29 4.44
N GLU A 58 9.59 -2.50 4.33
CA GLU A 58 10.60 -2.84 3.31
C GLU A 58 10.01 -3.63 2.13
N THR A 59 8.94 -4.40 2.39
CA THR A 59 8.33 -5.31 1.42
C THR A 59 6.82 -5.14 1.39
N ILE A 60 6.24 -5.26 0.19
CA ILE A 60 4.79 -5.35 0.01
C ILE A 60 4.41 -6.83 0.20
N GLU A 61 3.71 -7.13 1.28
CA GLU A 61 3.27 -8.48 1.67
C GLU A 61 1.93 -8.40 2.42
N GLY A 62 1.21 -9.52 2.58
CA GLY A 62 0.02 -9.56 3.44
C GLY A 62 -1.20 -8.80 2.90
N LEU A 63 -1.22 -8.49 1.60
CA LEU A 63 -2.30 -7.80 0.90
C LEU A 63 -3.10 -8.73 -0.03
N GLU A 64 -2.82 -10.03 -0.03
CA GLU A 64 -3.32 -11.02 -1.01
C GLU A 64 -4.85 -11.13 -1.01
N GLU A 65 -5.46 -10.96 0.15
CA GLU A 65 -6.91 -11.07 0.37
C GLU A 65 -7.66 -9.73 0.16
N LEU A 66 -6.95 -8.61 -0.02
CA LEU A 66 -7.53 -7.26 -0.11
C LEU A 66 -7.97 -6.91 -1.54
N ARG A 67 -8.77 -7.77 -2.16
CA ARG A 67 -9.18 -7.63 -3.58
C ARG A 67 -10.04 -6.40 -3.88
N CYS A 68 -10.66 -5.82 -2.85
CA CYS A 68 -11.45 -4.59 -2.95
C CYS A 68 -10.62 -3.31 -2.76
N LEU A 69 -9.31 -3.42 -2.53
CA LEU A 69 -8.46 -2.27 -2.28
C LEU A 69 -8.33 -1.41 -3.55
N LYS A 70 -8.68 -0.13 -3.43
CA LYS A 70 -8.66 0.87 -4.49
C LYS A 70 -7.52 1.86 -4.32
N THR A 71 -7.22 2.23 -3.08
CA THR A 71 -6.17 3.19 -2.75
C THR A 71 -5.18 2.58 -1.78
N LEU A 72 -3.90 2.57 -2.16
CA LEU A 72 -2.79 2.12 -1.34
C LEU A 72 -1.73 3.21 -1.25
N ASP A 73 -1.53 3.75 -0.04
CA ASP A 73 -0.46 4.70 0.24
C ASP A 73 0.67 4.04 1.02
N LEU A 74 1.83 3.96 0.38
CA LEU A 74 3.09 3.46 0.92
C LEU A 74 4.18 4.54 0.86
N THR A 75 3.80 5.82 0.77
CA THR A 75 4.73 6.95 0.69
C THR A 75 5.67 7.00 1.90
N ARG A 76 6.96 7.30 1.70
CA ARG A 76 7.96 7.36 2.79
C ARG A 76 8.04 6.06 3.58
N ASN A 77 8.35 4.98 2.86
CA ASN A 77 8.74 3.68 3.40
C ASN A 77 10.14 3.31 2.84
N GLN A 78 10.55 2.05 2.98
CA GLN A 78 11.85 1.54 2.55
C GLN A 78 11.70 0.49 1.43
N ILE A 79 10.65 0.61 0.63
CA ILE A 79 10.32 -0.37 -0.42
C ILE A 79 11.31 -0.21 -1.58
N SER A 80 12.04 -1.26 -1.89
CA SER A 80 13.01 -1.27 -3.00
C SER A 80 12.48 -1.95 -4.26
N LYS A 81 11.46 -2.80 -4.11
CA LYS A 81 10.89 -3.61 -5.19
C LYS A 81 9.39 -3.74 -5.01
N ILE A 82 8.65 -3.66 -6.11
CA ILE A 82 7.20 -3.91 -6.10
C ILE A 82 7.00 -5.40 -6.34
N GLU A 83 6.30 -6.06 -5.42
CA GLU A 83 5.95 -7.48 -5.52
C GLU A 83 4.63 -7.72 -4.79
N ASN A 84 4.01 -8.89 -5.00
CA ASN A 84 2.76 -9.29 -4.34
C ASN A 84 1.56 -8.33 -4.53
N VAL A 85 1.58 -7.48 -5.57
CA VAL A 85 0.48 -6.57 -5.91
C VAL A 85 -0.52 -7.19 -6.89
N ALA A 86 -0.19 -8.32 -7.52
CA ALA A 86 -0.98 -8.91 -8.61
C ALA A 86 -2.42 -9.30 -8.22
N SER A 87 -2.68 -9.52 -6.93
CA SER A 87 -4.01 -9.84 -6.39
C SER A 87 -4.91 -8.61 -6.18
N LEU A 88 -4.35 -7.40 -6.29
CA LEU A 88 -5.05 -6.13 -6.06
C LEU A 88 -5.77 -5.67 -7.34
N GLU A 89 -6.69 -6.51 -7.83
CA GLU A 89 -7.39 -6.32 -9.11
C GLU A 89 -8.18 -5.00 -9.20
N SER A 90 -8.61 -4.46 -8.06
CA SER A 90 -9.39 -3.21 -7.99
C SER A 90 -8.54 -1.96 -7.70
N LEU A 91 -7.19 -2.07 -7.70
CA LEU A 91 -6.33 -0.95 -7.29
C LEU A 91 -6.34 0.15 -8.36
N GLU A 92 -6.81 1.33 -7.98
CA GLU A 92 -6.92 2.52 -8.85
C GLU A 92 -5.76 3.49 -8.59
N ASP A 93 -5.36 3.65 -7.33
CA ASP A 93 -4.34 4.61 -6.89
C ASP A 93 -3.24 3.94 -6.04
N LEU A 94 -1.99 4.04 -6.50
CA LEU A 94 -0.82 3.53 -5.80
C LEU A 94 0.22 4.64 -5.55
N TRP A 95 0.44 4.96 -4.28
CA TRP A 95 1.38 6.01 -3.89
C TRP A 95 2.63 5.38 -3.28
N LEU A 96 3.74 5.47 -4.00
CA LEU A 96 5.04 4.89 -3.65
C LEU A 96 6.11 5.97 -3.51
N GLY A 97 5.74 7.24 -3.33
CA GLY A 97 6.70 8.34 -3.25
C GLY A 97 7.71 8.17 -2.10
N SER A 98 8.93 8.65 -2.28
CA SER A 98 10.01 8.56 -1.27
C SER A 98 10.27 7.12 -0.79
N ASN A 99 10.46 6.19 -1.72
CA ASN A 99 10.89 4.82 -1.47
C ASN A 99 12.25 4.56 -2.15
N GLY A 100 12.71 3.31 -2.15
CA GLY A 100 13.99 2.87 -2.70
C GLY A 100 13.90 2.20 -4.08
N ILE A 101 12.82 2.41 -4.84
CA ILE A 101 12.61 1.71 -6.13
C ILE A 101 13.60 2.22 -7.15
N CYS A 102 14.49 1.33 -7.62
CA CYS A 102 15.64 1.75 -8.40
C CYS A 102 15.54 1.43 -9.88
N PHE A 103 14.94 0.29 -10.23
CA PHE A 103 15.00 -0.24 -11.58
C PHE A 103 13.63 -0.19 -12.26
N PRO A 104 13.55 0.17 -13.56
CA PRO A 104 12.28 0.12 -14.30
C PRO A 104 11.62 -1.27 -14.28
N GLU A 105 12.42 -2.33 -14.22
CA GLU A 105 11.96 -3.72 -14.14
C GLU A 105 11.14 -4.00 -12.86
N ASP A 106 11.37 -3.22 -11.79
CA ASP A 106 10.59 -3.33 -10.55
C ASP A 106 9.14 -2.85 -10.75
N LEU A 107 8.82 -2.19 -11.87
CA LEU A 107 7.47 -1.74 -12.21
C LEU A 107 6.68 -2.78 -13.03
N GLU A 108 7.34 -3.83 -13.55
CA GLU A 108 6.68 -4.87 -14.35
C GLU A 108 5.44 -5.49 -13.67
N PRO A 109 5.43 -5.74 -12.34
CA PRO A 109 4.26 -6.29 -11.66
C PRO A 109 3.03 -5.38 -11.70
N LEU A 110 3.20 -4.09 -11.92
CA LEU A 110 2.09 -3.13 -12.04
C LEU A 110 1.35 -3.26 -13.37
N LYS A 111 1.98 -3.80 -14.43
CA LYS A 111 1.34 -3.96 -15.74
C LYS A 111 0.13 -4.90 -15.72
N GLY A 112 0.05 -5.78 -14.72
CA GLY A 112 -1.10 -6.66 -14.52
C GLY A 112 -2.31 -5.97 -13.88
N LEU A 113 -2.16 -4.75 -13.38
CA LEU A 113 -3.22 -4.01 -12.68
C LEU A 113 -4.03 -3.19 -13.69
N GLY A 114 -5.08 -3.80 -14.24
CA GLY A 114 -5.90 -3.19 -15.30
C GLY A 114 -6.65 -1.92 -14.88
N GLU A 115 -6.96 -1.77 -13.60
CA GLU A 115 -7.69 -0.62 -13.05
C GLU A 115 -6.77 0.50 -12.55
N LEU A 116 -5.44 0.33 -12.58
CA LEU A 116 -4.50 1.30 -12.05
C LEU A 116 -4.48 2.57 -12.92
N ARG A 117 -4.93 3.69 -12.34
CA ARG A 117 -5.01 5.00 -13.02
C ARG A 117 -3.91 5.94 -12.57
N THR A 118 -3.54 5.86 -11.29
CA THR A 118 -2.60 6.82 -10.71
C THR A 118 -1.45 6.10 -10.03
N LEU A 119 -0.23 6.42 -10.47
CA LEU A 119 1.00 5.91 -9.90
C LEU A 119 1.93 7.07 -9.52
N TYR A 120 2.19 7.25 -8.22
CA TYR A 120 3.13 8.25 -7.73
C TYR A 120 4.45 7.61 -7.32
N LEU A 121 5.53 7.93 -8.05
CA LEU A 121 6.88 7.43 -7.78
C LEU A 121 7.86 8.54 -7.39
N GLU A 122 7.40 9.75 -7.09
CA GLU A 122 8.28 10.88 -6.78
C GLU A 122 9.30 10.54 -5.70
N HIS A 123 10.53 11.06 -5.81
CA HIS A 123 11.62 10.77 -4.88
C HIS A 123 11.99 9.27 -4.76
N ASN A 124 11.74 8.47 -5.80
CA ASN A 124 12.41 7.18 -6.00
C ASN A 124 13.56 7.30 -6.99
N PRO A 125 14.64 6.49 -6.88
CA PRO A 125 15.70 6.48 -7.87
C PRO A 125 15.23 6.16 -9.31
N VAL A 126 14.14 5.40 -9.48
CA VAL A 126 13.54 5.12 -10.79
C VAL A 126 12.81 6.34 -11.40
N ALA A 127 12.39 7.32 -10.59
CA ALA A 127 11.52 8.41 -11.02
C ALA A 127 12.05 9.27 -12.19
N PRO A 128 13.37 9.56 -12.29
CA PRO A 128 13.91 10.27 -13.45
C PRO A 128 14.03 9.39 -14.71
N LEU A 129 14.02 8.06 -14.55
CA LEU A 129 14.23 7.09 -15.63
C LEU A 129 12.92 6.70 -16.32
N SER A 130 11.81 6.76 -15.59
CA SER A 130 10.51 6.34 -16.09
C SER A 130 9.74 7.52 -16.69
N GLY A 131 9.30 7.37 -17.94
CA GLY A 131 8.34 8.27 -18.60
C GLY A 131 6.90 8.12 -18.09
N TYR A 132 6.70 7.69 -16.84
CA TYR A 132 5.38 7.39 -16.26
C TYR A 132 4.50 8.64 -16.03
N ARG A 133 5.05 9.84 -16.27
CA ARG A 133 4.36 11.12 -16.10
C ARG A 133 3.54 11.55 -17.33
N GLU A 134 3.53 10.77 -18.42
CA GLU A 134 2.85 11.11 -19.68
C GLU A 134 1.56 10.30 -19.95
N THR A 135 0.93 9.70 -18.94
CA THR A 135 -0.44 9.15 -19.07
C THR A 135 -1.50 10.19 -18.84
#